data_AF-A0A7S0HKQ9-F1
#
_entry.id   AF-A0A7S0HKQ9-F1
#
_cell.length_a   1.000
_cell.length_b   1.000
_cell.length_c   1.000
_cell.angle_alpha   90.00
_cell.angle_beta   90.00
_cell.angle_gamma   90.00
#
_symmetry.space_group_name_H-M   'P 1'
#
loop_
_entity.id
_entity.type
_entity.pdbx_description
1 polymer ?
#
loop_
_entity_poly.entity_id
_entity_poly.type
_entity_poly.pdbx_seq_one_letter_code
_entity_poly.pdbx_strand_id
1 'polypeptide(L)'
;RRVALLFGSEGSGLSAEALALADVRLSVPQSGMTQSLNVAACATLVLGEALRLRGVAAAEKGTLTPGMLSEEEQGAAAARLLEHGAAPRRHNKASTKAAMQGDL
;
A
#
# COMPACT_ATOMS: atom_id res chain seq x y z
N ARG A 1 -17.43 1.16 -3.49
CA ARG A 1 -17.06 0.70 -2.14
C ARG A 1 -15.65 1.21 -1.84
N ARG A 2 -15.41 1.77 -0.66
CA ARG A 2 -14.06 2.15 -0.23
C ARG A 2 -13.35 0.90 0.29
N VAL A 3 -12.08 0.74 -0.07
CA VAL A 3 -11.26 -0.42 0.30
C VAL A 3 -9.90 0.13 0.72
N ALA A 4 -9.41 -0.31 1.87
CA ALA A 4 -8.04 -0.08 2.31
C ALA A 4 -7.23 -1.36 2.04
N LEU A 5 -6.05 -1.21 1.45
CA LEU A 5 -5.09 -2.29 1.27
C LEU A 5 -3.95 -2.07 2.25
N LEU A 6 -3.73 -3.05 3.12
CA LEU A 6 -2.67 -3.00 4.11
C LEU A 6 -1.50 -3.82 3.62
N PHE A 7 -0.30 -3.23 3.64
CA PHE A 7 0.95 -3.89 3.30
C PHE A 7 1.85 -3.91 4.52
N GLY A 8 2.45 -5.07 4.78
CA GLY A 8 3.37 -5.26 5.89
C GLY A 8 4.73 -4.63 5.66
N SER A 9 5.52 -4.50 6.73
CA SER A 9 6.93 -4.14 6.61
C SER A 9 7.76 -5.31 6.08
N GLU A 10 8.94 -5.02 5.53
CA GLU A 10 9.85 -6.06 5.06
C GLU A 10 10.27 -6.98 6.21
N GLY A 11 10.29 -8.29 5.96
CA GLY A 11 10.64 -9.33 6.93
C GLY A 11 9.50 -9.70 7.88
N SER A 12 8.93 -8.73 8.63
CA SER A 12 7.93 -9.03 9.67
C SER A 12 6.48 -9.05 9.16
N GLY A 13 6.21 -8.49 7.97
CA GLY A 13 4.87 -8.46 7.41
C GLY A 13 3.92 -7.53 8.18
N LEU A 14 2.63 -7.89 8.19
CA LEU A 14 1.58 -7.16 8.92
C LEU A 14 1.58 -7.57 10.40
N SER A 15 1.30 -6.61 11.29
CA SER A 15 1.13 -6.91 12.72
C SER A 15 -0.07 -7.83 12.95
N ALA A 16 -0.05 -8.57 14.05
CA ALA A 16 -1.17 -9.42 14.45
C ALA A 16 -2.48 -8.61 14.63
N GLU A 17 -2.37 -7.37 15.12
CA GLU A 17 -3.48 -6.44 15.25
C GLU A 17 -4.08 -6.07 13.88
N ALA A 18 -3.23 -5.69 12.92
CA ALA A 18 -3.69 -5.37 11.56
C ALA A 18 -4.35 -6.59 10.89
N LEU A 19 -3.81 -7.79 11.10
CA LEU A 19 -4.38 -9.05 10.60
C LEU A 19 -5.71 -9.43 11.28
N ALA A 20 -5.93 -9.01 12.53
CA ALA A 20 -7.17 -9.24 13.26
C ALA A 20 -8.28 -8.27 12.82
N LEU A 21 -7.92 -7.04 12.44
CA LEU A 21 -8.85 -6.03 11.93
C LEU A 21 -9.20 -6.19 10.45
N ALA A 22 -8.43 -6.98 9.69
CA ALA A 22 -8.65 -7.15 8.27
C ALA A 22 -9.88 -8.03 7.95
N ASP A 23 -10.78 -7.52 7.12
CA ASP A 23 -11.93 -8.29 6.61
C ASP A 23 -11.49 -9.48 5.74
N VAL A 24 -10.41 -9.30 4.99
CA VAL A 24 -9.92 -10.26 4.00
C VAL A 24 -8.40 -10.32 4.06
N ARG A 25 -7.86 -11.53 4.01
CA ARG A 25 -6.42 -11.80 3.88
C ARG A 25 -6.12 -12.25 2.47
N LEU A 26 -5.22 -11.54 1.80
CA LEU A 26 -4.82 -11.82 0.42
C LEU A 26 -3.35 -12.24 0.38
N SER A 27 -3.06 -13.30 -0.35
CA SER A 27 -1.69 -13.76 -0.62
C SER A 27 -1.44 -13.79 -2.12
N VAL A 28 -0.27 -13.30 -2.54
CA VAL A 28 0.19 -13.48 -3.92
C VAL A 28 0.82 -14.87 -4.04
N PRO A 29 0.27 -15.77 -4.88
CA PRO A 29 0.89 -17.08 -5.11
C PRO A 29 2.31 -16.91 -5.63
N GLN A 30 3.24 -17.69 -5.07
CA GLN A 30 4.65 -17.67 -5.46
C GLN A 30 5.19 -19.10 -5.50
N SER A 31 6.17 -19.32 -6.36
CA SER A 31 6.88 -20.59 -6.51
C SER A 31 8.38 -20.34 -6.46
N GLY A 32 9.15 -21.30 -5.95
CA GLY A 32 10.60 -21.21 -5.85
C GLY A 32 11.09 -21.18 -4.40
N MET A 33 12.32 -20.69 -4.19
CA MET A 33 13.01 -20.76 -2.90
C MET A 33 12.71 -19.57 -1.96
N THR A 34 12.04 -18.53 -2.44
CA THR A 34 11.69 -17.36 -1.61
C THR A 34 10.40 -17.59 -0.86
N GLN A 35 10.32 -17.06 0.36
CA GLN A 35 9.13 -17.13 1.21
C GLN A 35 8.18 -15.95 0.97
N SER A 36 8.66 -14.86 0.37
CA SER A 36 7.83 -13.69 0.03
C SER A 36 8.39 -12.89 -1.14
N LEU A 37 7.52 -12.16 -1.82
CA LEU A 37 7.91 -11.04 -2.68
C LEU A 37 8.30 -9.82 -1.84
N ASN A 38 9.10 -8.91 -2.40
CA ASN A 38 9.28 -7.61 -1.76
C ASN A 38 7.93 -6.85 -1.71
N VAL A 39 7.81 -5.94 -0.76
CA VAL A 39 6.54 -5.23 -0.52
C VAL A 39 6.12 -4.40 -1.74
N ALA A 40 7.08 -3.81 -2.45
CA ALA A 40 6.81 -2.99 -3.64
C ALA A 40 6.24 -3.80 -4.82
N ALA A 41 6.78 -5.00 -5.10
CA ALA A 41 6.28 -5.88 -6.15
C ALA A 41 4.90 -6.44 -5.78
N CYS A 42 4.72 -6.85 -4.53
CA CYS A 42 3.41 -7.28 -4.02
C CYS A 42 2.37 -6.17 -4.19
N ALA A 43 2.69 -4.94 -3.76
CA ALA A 43 1.82 -3.79 -3.90
C ALA A 43 1.50 -3.47 -5.37
N THR A 44 2.49 -3.53 -6.25
CA THR A 44 2.30 -3.30 -7.69
C THR A 44 1.32 -4.31 -8.29
N LEU A 45 1.50 -5.60 -8.02
CA LEU A 45 0.64 -6.66 -8.53
C LEU A 45 -0.80 -6.49 -8.03
N VAL A 46 -0.98 -6.28 -6.72
CA VAL A 46 -2.31 -6.14 -6.11
C VAL A 46 -3.02 -4.88 -6.59
N LEU A 47 -2.32 -3.74 -6.66
CA LEU A 47 -2.91 -2.49 -7.16
C LEU A 47 -3.25 -2.56 -8.63
N GLY A 48 -2.38 -3.15 -9.45
CA GLY A 48 -2.64 -3.36 -10.88
C GLY A 48 -3.91 -4.17 -11.11
N GLU A 49 -4.08 -5.27 -10.37
CA GLU A 49 -5.28 -6.10 -10.46
C GLU A 49 -6.52 -5.37 -9.94
N ALA A 50 -6.41 -4.62 -8.83
CA ALA A 50 -7.50 -3.82 -8.31
C ALA A 50 -7.98 -2.76 -9.32
N LEU A 51 -7.06 -2.12 -10.04
CA LEU A 51 -7.39 -1.17 -11.10
C LEU A 51 -8.07 -1.87 -12.28
N ARG A 52 -7.57 -3.03 -12.71
CA ARG A 52 -8.18 -3.83 -13.77
C ARG A 52 -9.63 -4.21 -13.43
N LEU A 53 -9.86 -4.73 -12.23
CA LEU A 53 -11.19 -5.13 -11.75
C LEU A 53 -12.14 -3.93 -11.63
N ARG A 54 -11.65 -2.77 -11.18
CA ARG A 54 -12.44 -1.54 -11.15
C ARG A 54 -12.81 -1.05 -12.56
N GLY A 55 -11.88 -1.17 -13.51
CA GLY A 55 -12.12 -0.86 -14.92
C GLY A 55 -13.23 -1.73 -15.52
N VAL A 56 -13.17 -3.05 -15.31
CA VAL A 56 -14.21 -3.99 -15.77
C VAL A 56 -15.57 -3.64 -15.18
N ALA A 57 -15.65 -3.47 -13.85
CA ALA A 57 -16.91 -3.15 -13.17
C ALA A 57 -17.49 -1.78 -13.57
N ALA A 58 -16.65 -0.85 -14.03
CA ALA A 58 -17.07 0.44 -14.52
C ALA A 58 -17.53 0.40 -15.97
N ALA A 59 -16.85 -0.38 -16.82
CA ALA A 59 -17.28 -0.64 -18.19
C ALA A 59 -18.66 -1.31 -18.22
N GLU A 60 -18.92 -2.28 -17.34
CA GLU A 60 -20.24 -2.90 -17.15
C GLU A 60 -21.33 -1.89 -16.76
N LYS A 61 -20.94 -0.77 -16.12
CA LYS A 61 -21.83 0.33 -15.72
C LYS A 61 -21.85 1.48 -16.73
N GLY A 62 -21.24 1.33 -17.90
CA GLY A 62 -21.19 2.36 -18.95
C GLY A 62 -20.32 3.57 -18.60
N THR A 63 -19.40 3.45 -17.64
CA THR A 63 -18.49 4.53 -17.24
C THR A 63 -17.16 4.45 -18.00
N LEU A 64 -16.80 5.50 -18.73
CA LEU A 64 -15.58 5.55 -19.56
C LEU A 64 -14.31 5.97 -18.79
N THR A 65 -14.45 6.66 -17.65
CA THR A 65 -13.33 7.20 -16.85
C THR A 65 -13.39 6.75 -15.38
N PRO A 66 -13.33 5.43 -15.09
CA PRO A 66 -13.37 4.94 -13.73
C PRO A 66 -12.27 5.51 -12.85
N GLY A 67 -12.66 6.12 -11.74
CA GLY A 67 -11.73 6.54 -10.69
C GLY A 67 -11.05 7.89 -10.92
N MET A 68 -11.45 8.67 -11.92
CA MET A 68 -11.08 10.08 -12.00
C MET A 68 -11.88 10.88 -10.95
N LEU A 69 -11.17 11.59 -10.08
CA LEU A 69 -11.76 12.56 -9.17
C LEU A 69 -12.13 13.83 -9.94
N SER A 70 -13.21 14.51 -9.56
CA SER A 70 -13.51 15.85 -10.07
C SER A 70 -12.42 16.85 -9.62
N GLU A 71 -12.31 18.01 -10.28
CA GLU A 71 -11.34 19.03 -9.88
C GLU A 71 -11.53 19.49 -8.42
N GLU A 72 -12.78 19.59 -7.97
CA GLU A 72 -13.13 19.90 -6.57
C GLU A 72 -12.64 18.80 -5.62
N GLU A 73 -12.85 17.53 -5.97
CA GLU A 73 -12.40 16.38 -5.18
C GLU A 73 -10.87 16.27 -5.15
N GLN A 74 -10.20 16.58 -6.26
CA GLN A 74 -8.74 16.65 -6.34
C GLN A 74 -8.19 17.73 -5.42
N GLY A 75 -8.77 18.94 -5.44
CA GLY A 75 -8.40 20.03 -4.55
C GLY A 75 -8.58 19.67 -3.07
N ALA A 76 -9.71 19.06 -2.72
CA ALA A 76 -9.97 18.60 -1.36
C ALA A 76 -9.02 17.47 -0.92
N ALA A 77 -8.66 16.55 -1.81
CA ALA A 77 -7.68 15.49 -1.52
C ALA A 77 -6.27 16.05 -1.32
N ALA A 78 -5.85 17.00 -2.15
CA ALA A 78 -4.55 17.67 -2.02
C ALA A 78 -4.44 18.44 -0.70
N ALA A 79 -5.48 19.18 -0.31
CA ALA A 79 -5.51 19.89 0.98
C ALA A 79 -5.33 18.92 2.16
N ARG A 80 -6.07 17.80 2.17
CA ARG A 80 -5.92 16.76 3.21
C ARG A 80 -4.51 16.19 3.28
N LEU A 81 -3.86 15.95 2.12
CA LEU A 81 -2.49 15.42 2.08
C LEU A 81 -1.47 16.42 2.66
N LEU A 82 -1.67 17.71 2.40
CA LEU A 82 -0.83 18.77 2.97
C LEU A 82 -1.04 18.88 4.49
N GLU A 83 -2.27 18.81 4.97
CA GLU A 83 -2.62 18.86 6.39
C GLU A 83 -2.05 17.66 7.17
N HIS A 84 -2.12 16.46 6.60
CA HIS A 84 -1.69 15.22 7.26
C HIS A 84 -0.23 14.86 6.98
N GLY A 85 0.54 15.76 6.36
CA GLY A 85 1.88 15.53 5.82
C GLY A 85 2.70 14.49 6.59
N ALA A 86 2.75 13.27 6.05
CA ALA A 86 3.77 12.29 6.42
C ALA A 86 5.10 12.87 5.95
N ALA A 87 5.82 13.56 6.85
CA ALA A 87 7.14 14.07 6.56
C ALA A 87 7.97 12.94 5.93
N PRO A 88 8.67 13.16 4.80
CA PRO A 88 9.55 12.15 4.24
C PRO A 88 10.58 11.81 5.32
N ARG A 89 10.47 10.60 5.92
CA ARG A 89 11.50 10.10 6.82
C ARG A 89 12.75 9.90 5.99
N ARG A 90 13.64 10.89 5.99
CA ARG A 90 15.00 10.74 5.48
C ARG A 90 15.63 9.57 6.23
N HIS A 91 15.81 8.45 5.55
CA HIS A 91 16.74 7.41 6.00
C HIS A 91 18.14 8.00 5.95
N ASN A 92 18.61 8.59 7.05
CA ASN A 92 19.99 9.01 7.17
C ASN A 92 20.81 7.79 7.57
N LYS A 93 21.87 7.46 6.83
CA LYS A 93 22.80 6.35 7.13
C LYS A 93 23.44 6.43 8.53
N ALA A 94 23.27 7.56 9.24
CA ALA A 94 23.71 7.74 10.61
C ALA A 94 22.90 6.91 11.63
N SER A 95 21.63 6.58 11.37
CA SER A 95 20.79 5.86 12.35
C SER A 95 21.06 4.36 12.41
N THR A 96 21.60 3.75 11.34
CA THR A 96 22.02 2.34 11.34
C THR A 96 23.32 2.09 12.10
N LYS A 97 24.16 3.12 12.31
CA LYS A 97 25.40 2.97 13.10
C LYS A 97 25.14 3.07 14.60
N ALA A 98 24.16 3.86 15.04
CA ALA A 98 23.80 3.99 16.45
C ALA A 98 23.15 2.72 17.05
N ALA A 99 22.47 1.91 16.22
CA ALA A 99 21.84 0.67 16.68
C ALA A 99 22.81 -0.53 16.79
N MET A 100 24.02 -0.45 16.25
CA MET A 100 25.03 -1.53 16.30
C MET A 100 26.18 -1.28 17.30
N GLN A 101 26.16 -0.16 18.02
CA GLN A 101 27.25 0.24 18.93
C GLN A 101 26.80 0.31 20.40
N GLY A 102 25.67 -0.32 20.74
CA GLY A 102 25.06 -0.29 22.07
C GLY A 102 24.70 -1.68 22.59
N ASP A 103 25.51 -2.69 22.28
CA ASP A 103 25.59 -3.97 22.98
C ASP A 103 26.93 -4.60 22.59
N LEU A 104 27.96 -4.31 23.41
CA LEU A 104 29.19 -5.07 23.72
C LEU A 104 30.21 -4.15 24.38
#